data_AF-A0A166KZI3-F1
#
_entry.id   AF-A0A166KZI3-F1
#
_cell.length_a   1.000
_cell.length_b   1.000
_cell.length_c   1.000
_cell.angle_alpha   90.00
_cell.angle_beta   90.00
_cell.angle_gamma   90.00
#
_symmetry.space_group_name_H-M   'P 1'
#
loop_
_entity.id
_entity.type
_entity.pdbx_description
1 polymer ?
#
loop_
_entity_poly.entity_id
_entity_poly.type
_entity_poly.pdbx_seq_one_letter_code
_entity_poly.pdbx_strand_id
1 'polypeptide(L)'
;MPTQLAAPPPSPELAPQHSVMPTAVRIQQRRVPPFAAGIFAPLPHPIDPTSNSTSTMHNGILLPSGEPFYERFLKHILDKRGYAQPLIWILADAGDTAIDIDVMILLFQNRGIDCYGRVLRFIVSDGLNALFQIKIKGWSTDQRWHAPTTHILAYVVVPLERCTGPAHAMCQGRFLVEAPLLEHAFKAAKVAHDHAERECAEGLPDDRVTETIFEGYMANRDTLYFNTEMGTGCAFAQDDLSAKMRARRGIAPPDFNPTADSPPYLRRAPDYYELCLDLRATGPAADVVWINDFSISSSVLAGSR
;
A
#
# COMPACT_ATOMS: atom_id res chain seq x y z
N MET A 1 -32.47 -2.01 62.97
CA MET A 1 -31.98 -3.07 62.07
C MET A 1 -30.46 -3.03 62.10
N PRO A 2 -29.76 -4.09 62.52
CA PRO A 2 -28.31 -4.06 62.67
C PRO A 2 -27.62 -4.37 61.35
N THR A 3 -26.75 -3.47 60.91
CA THR A 3 -25.91 -3.58 59.72
C THR A 3 -24.77 -4.57 59.99
N GLN A 4 -24.79 -5.72 59.32
CA GLN A 4 -23.71 -6.71 59.35
C GLN A 4 -22.50 -6.18 58.57
N LEU A 5 -21.36 -6.01 59.25
CA LEU A 5 -20.05 -5.77 58.61
C LEU A 5 -19.58 -7.07 57.94
N ALA A 6 -19.37 -7.00 56.62
CA ALA A 6 -18.78 -8.10 55.85
C ALA A 6 -17.28 -8.23 56.16
N ALA A 7 -16.84 -9.47 56.35
CA ALA A 7 -15.44 -9.81 56.62
C ALA A 7 -14.56 -9.62 55.36
N PRO A 8 -13.27 -9.25 55.54
CA PRO A 8 -12.36 -9.06 54.43
C PRO A 8 -11.97 -10.40 53.76
N PRO A 9 -11.68 -10.38 52.44
CA PRO A 9 -11.31 -11.58 51.69
C PRO A 9 -9.91 -12.11 52.08
N PRO A 10 -9.68 -13.43 51.98
CA PRO A 10 -8.39 -14.04 52.29
C PRO A 10 -7.32 -13.67 51.26
N SER A 11 -6.11 -13.42 51.76
CA SER A 11 -4.92 -13.10 50.97
C SER A 11 -4.51 -14.26 50.05
N PRO A 12 -3.99 -13.98 48.83
CA PRO A 12 -3.54 -15.02 47.91
C PRO A 12 -2.25 -15.67 48.39
N GLU A 13 -2.30 -17.00 48.45
CA GLU A 13 -1.23 -17.91 48.82
C GLU A 13 -0.15 -17.93 47.71
N LEU A 14 1.09 -17.59 48.09
CA LEU A 14 2.25 -17.60 47.20
C LEU A 14 2.60 -19.04 46.78
N ALA A 15 2.39 -19.33 45.50
CA ALA A 15 2.82 -20.59 44.90
C ALA A 15 4.37 -20.69 44.82
N PRO A 16 4.94 -21.90 44.98
CA PRO A 16 6.38 -22.11 45.01
C PRO A 16 7.02 -21.89 43.64
N GLN A 17 8.09 -21.08 43.63
CA GLN A 17 8.92 -20.83 42.47
C GLN A 17 9.73 -22.10 42.13
N HIS A 18 9.36 -22.77 41.04
CA HIS A 18 10.18 -23.81 40.44
C HIS A 18 11.40 -23.18 39.77
N SER A 19 12.57 -23.41 40.35
CA SER A 19 13.87 -23.11 39.77
C SER A 19 14.10 -23.99 38.54
N VAL A 20 13.94 -23.40 37.35
CA VAL A 20 14.27 -24.04 36.07
C VAL A 20 15.77 -23.84 35.83
N MET A 21 16.52 -24.94 35.79
CA MET A 21 17.95 -24.92 35.46
C MET A 21 18.18 -24.36 34.04
N PRO A 22 19.29 -23.64 33.81
CA PRO A 22 19.66 -23.19 32.48
C PRO A 22 20.10 -24.38 31.62
N THR A 23 19.29 -24.72 30.63
CA THR A 23 19.66 -25.66 29.55
C THR A 23 20.82 -25.07 28.77
N ALA A 24 21.98 -25.73 28.83
CA ALA A 24 23.15 -25.37 28.05
C ALA A 24 22.82 -25.47 26.54
N VAL A 25 22.72 -24.32 25.88
CA VAL A 25 22.57 -24.22 24.43
C VAL A 25 23.89 -24.69 23.80
N ARG A 26 23.85 -25.91 23.27
CA ARG A 26 24.93 -26.50 22.48
C ARG A 26 25.04 -25.74 21.16
N ILE A 27 25.98 -24.80 21.08
CA ILE A 27 26.36 -24.10 19.85
C ILE A 27 26.84 -25.16 18.85
N GLN A 28 25.96 -25.58 17.93
CA GLN A 28 26.37 -26.30 16.73
C GLN A 28 27.17 -25.33 15.87
N GLN A 29 28.50 -25.50 15.86
CA GLN A 29 29.37 -24.89 14.87
C GLN A 29 28.90 -25.33 13.48
N ARG A 30 28.20 -24.42 12.80
CA ARG A 30 27.80 -24.57 11.40
C ARG A 30 29.09 -24.60 10.58
N ARG A 31 29.50 -25.79 10.14
CA ARG A 31 30.58 -25.96 9.17
C ARG A 31 30.21 -25.18 7.91
N VAL A 32 30.93 -24.11 7.64
CA VAL A 32 30.91 -23.43 6.35
C VAL A 32 31.46 -24.42 5.31
N PRO A 33 30.71 -24.77 4.26
CA PRO A 33 31.24 -25.65 3.23
C PRO A 33 32.44 -24.95 2.56
N PRO A 34 33.49 -25.71 2.16
CA PRO A 34 34.58 -25.17 1.38
C PRO A 34 34.02 -24.53 0.11
N PHE A 35 34.47 -23.32 -0.19
CA PHE A 35 34.23 -22.65 -1.47
C PHE A 35 34.60 -23.61 -2.60
N ALA A 36 33.60 -24.24 -3.21
CA ALA A 36 33.78 -24.84 -4.51
C ALA A 36 34.13 -23.68 -5.45
N ALA A 37 35.33 -23.70 -6.00
CA ALA A 37 35.72 -22.83 -7.10
C ALA A 37 34.71 -23.10 -8.24
N GLY A 38 33.68 -22.26 -8.29
CA GLY A 38 32.70 -22.28 -9.37
C GLY A 38 33.47 -22.06 -10.66
N ILE A 39 33.28 -22.98 -11.60
CA ILE A 39 33.63 -22.77 -13.00
C ILE A 39 32.86 -21.51 -13.41
N PHE A 40 33.55 -20.37 -13.41
CA PHE A 40 32.98 -19.13 -13.89
C PHE A 40 32.60 -19.36 -15.35
N ALA A 41 31.33 -19.15 -15.67
CA ALA A 41 30.91 -19.07 -17.05
C ALA A 41 31.80 -18.03 -17.76
N PRO A 42 32.33 -18.31 -18.96
CA PRO A 42 33.17 -17.38 -19.68
C PRO A 42 32.46 -16.03 -19.80
N LEU A 43 33.21 -14.96 -19.53
CA LEU A 43 32.74 -13.59 -19.73
C LEU A 43 32.23 -13.47 -21.18
N PRO A 44 31.05 -12.86 -21.39
CA PRO A 44 30.48 -12.71 -22.73
C PRO A 44 31.48 -11.97 -23.64
N HIS A 45 31.71 -12.53 -24.82
CA HIS A 45 32.66 -11.96 -25.77
C HIS A 45 32.03 -10.73 -26.43
N PRO A 46 32.79 -9.64 -26.69
CA PRO A 46 32.28 -8.41 -27.31
C PRO A 46 31.80 -8.56 -28.77
N ILE A 47 31.69 -9.79 -29.27
CA ILE A 47 31.22 -10.15 -30.62
C ILE A 47 29.99 -11.06 -30.56
N ASP A 48 29.48 -11.37 -29.36
CA ASP A 48 28.20 -12.05 -29.26
C ASP A 48 27.15 -11.16 -29.94
N PRO A 49 26.42 -11.68 -30.95
CA PRO A 49 25.42 -10.89 -31.65
C PRO A 49 24.48 -10.36 -30.58
N THR A 50 24.35 -9.03 -30.50
CA THR A 50 23.36 -8.37 -29.67
C THR A 50 22.06 -9.11 -29.90
N SER A 51 21.67 -9.96 -28.93
CA SER A 51 20.33 -10.51 -28.93
C SER A 51 19.47 -9.29 -29.10
N ASN A 52 18.62 -9.29 -30.12
CA ASN A 52 17.59 -8.29 -30.31
C ASN A 52 16.67 -8.37 -29.09
N SER A 53 17.14 -7.90 -27.93
CA SER A 53 16.32 -7.32 -26.90
C SER A 53 15.75 -6.12 -27.62
N THR A 54 14.66 -6.35 -28.35
CA THR A 54 13.63 -5.36 -28.53
C THR A 54 13.50 -4.75 -27.15
N SER A 55 14.12 -3.58 -26.99
CA SER A 55 13.90 -2.71 -25.87
C SER A 55 12.42 -2.40 -25.98
N THR A 56 11.59 -3.29 -25.42
CA THR A 56 10.20 -3.05 -25.14
C THR A 56 10.26 -1.80 -24.28
N MET A 57 10.10 -0.65 -24.94
CA MET A 57 9.96 0.61 -24.27
C MET A 57 8.75 0.42 -23.39
N HIS A 58 8.99 0.15 -22.11
CA HIS A 58 7.95 0.11 -21.11
C HIS A 58 7.46 1.55 -21.00
N ASN A 59 6.41 1.87 -21.76
CA ASN A 59 5.83 3.20 -21.80
C ASN A 59 5.16 3.44 -20.44
N GLY A 60 5.77 4.31 -19.65
CA GLY A 60 5.18 4.83 -18.43
C GLY A 60 4.08 5.85 -18.76
N ILE A 61 2.99 5.84 -17.99
CA ILE A 61 1.86 6.76 -18.15
C ILE A 61 1.66 7.55 -16.85
N LEU A 62 1.57 8.88 -16.94
CA LEU A 62 1.11 9.68 -15.81
C LEU A 62 -0.42 9.68 -15.76
N LEU A 63 -0.95 9.40 -14.58
CA LEU A 63 -2.38 9.39 -14.34
C LEU A 63 -2.87 10.81 -14.09
N PRO A 64 -4.05 11.17 -14.62
CA PRO A 64 -4.68 12.43 -14.26
C PRO A 64 -5.07 12.43 -12.77
N SER A 65 -5.43 13.59 -12.24
CA SER A 65 -6.02 13.75 -10.91
C SER A 65 -7.53 14.02 -10.99
N GLY A 66 -8.22 13.96 -9.86
CA GLY A 66 -9.65 14.22 -9.72
C GLY A 66 -10.53 13.13 -10.32
N GLU A 67 -11.74 13.47 -10.72
CA GLU A 67 -12.68 12.52 -11.34
C GLU A 67 -12.08 11.76 -12.53
N PRO A 68 -11.25 12.35 -13.42
CA PRO A 68 -10.58 11.59 -14.48
C PRO A 68 -9.65 10.47 -13.97
N PHE A 69 -9.04 10.61 -12.79
CA PHE A 69 -8.24 9.54 -12.18
C PHE A 69 -9.11 8.30 -11.90
N TYR A 70 -10.29 8.53 -11.34
CA TYR A 70 -11.25 7.46 -11.08
C TYR A 70 -11.82 6.89 -12.37
N GLU A 71 -12.43 7.77 -13.18
CA GLU A 71 -13.18 7.42 -14.37
C GLU A 71 -12.34 6.79 -15.47
N ARG A 72 -11.03 7.06 -15.49
CA ARG A 72 -10.13 6.56 -16.52
C ARG A 72 -9.06 5.65 -15.97
N PHE A 73 -9.06 5.27 -14.70
CA PHE A 73 -8.04 4.33 -14.22
C PHE A 73 -8.57 3.45 -13.11
N LEU A 74 -8.88 4.01 -11.93
CA LEU A 74 -9.25 3.18 -10.77
C LEU A 74 -10.46 2.29 -11.03
N LYS A 75 -11.48 2.79 -11.74
CA LYS A 75 -12.69 2.00 -12.03
C LYS A 75 -12.45 0.81 -12.96
N HIS A 76 -11.28 0.74 -13.60
CA HIS A 76 -10.90 -0.32 -14.54
C HIS A 76 -9.93 -1.34 -13.93
N ILE A 77 -9.22 -0.97 -12.86
CA ILE A 77 -8.30 -1.86 -12.16
C ILE A 77 -8.96 -2.47 -10.92
N LEU A 78 -10.10 -3.13 -11.12
CA LEU A 78 -10.91 -3.65 -10.03
C LEU A 78 -10.33 -4.92 -9.42
N ASP A 79 -10.58 -5.09 -8.12
CA ASP A 79 -10.28 -6.32 -7.39
C ASP A 79 -11.26 -7.46 -7.75
N LYS A 80 -11.10 -8.64 -7.14
CA LYS A 80 -11.96 -9.80 -7.45
C LYS A 80 -13.44 -9.62 -7.06
N ARG A 81 -13.75 -8.65 -6.21
CA ARG A 81 -15.12 -8.30 -5.80
C ARG A 81 -15.69 -7.15 -6.62
N GLY A 82 -14.94 -6.61 -7.58
CA GLY A 82 -15.37 -5.47 -8.40
C GLY A 82 -15.16 -4.13 -7.71
N TYR A 83 -14.37 -4.05 -6.64
CA TYR A 83 -14.06 -2.78 -5.99
C TYR A 83 -12.78 -2.16 -6.54
N ALA A 84 -12.74 -0.83 -6.53
CA ALA A 84 -11.51 -0.08 -6.72
C ALA A 84 -10.49 -0.38 -5.60
N GLN A 85 -9.29 0.19 -5.73
CA GLN A 85 -8.20 -0.07 -4.81
C GLN A 85 -8.59 0.24 -3.35
N PRO A 86 -8.33 -0.67 -2.39
CA PRO A 86 -8.60 -0.39 -0.99
C PRO A 86 -7.68 0.71 -0.46
N LEU A 87 -8.25 1.57 0.39
CA LEU A 87 -7.52 2.60 1.11
C LEU A 87 -6.59 2.02 2.17
N ILE A 88 -7.04 0.96 2.85
CA ILE A 88 -6.30 0.30 3.92
C ILE A 88 -5.81 -1.05 3.39
N TRP A 89 -4.50 -1.21 3.40
CA TRP A 89 -3.80 -2.40 2.98
C TRP A 89 -3.51 -3.26 4.21
N ILE A 90 -3.55 -4.58 4.03
CA ILE A 90 -3.21 -5.54 5.09
C ILE A 90 -1.94 -6.24 4.65
N LEU A 91 -0.87 -6.04 5.41
CA LEU A 91 0.40 -6.72 5.14
C LEU A 91 0.25 -8.21 5.43
N ALA A 92 0.65 -9.03 4.47
CA ALA A 92 0.72 -10.47 4.63
C ALA A 92 1.75 -10.85 5.69
N ASP A 93 1.44 -11.90 6.44
CA ASP A 93 2.38 -12.56 7.35
C ASP A 93 3.48 -13.36 6.60
N ALA A 94 3.34 -13.50 5.28
CA ALA A 94 4.32 -14.19 4.46
C ALA A 94 5.53 -13.29 4.14
N GLY A 95 6.53 -13.30 5.03
CA GLY A 95 7.77 -12.55 4.87
C GLY A 95 8.55 -12.38 6.17
N ASP A 96 9.80 -11.92 6.07
CA ASP A 96 10.59 -11.53 7.26
C ASP A 96 11.10 -10.08 7.17
N THR A 97 10.82 -9.37 6.06
CA THR A 97 11.30 -8.00 5.90
C THR A 97 10.73 -7.10 7.00
N ALA A 98 11.65 -6.49 7.74
CA ALA A 98 11.31 -5.49 8.71
C ALA A 98 10.65 -4.27 8.04
N ILE A 99 9.55 -3.79 8.61
CA ILE A 99 8.84 -2.62 8.17
C ILE A 99 9.25 -1.43 9.03
N ASP A 100 9.66 -0.36 8.35
CA ASP A 100 10.00 0.93 8.92
C ASP A 100 9.67 2.00 7.86
N ILE A 101 9.96 3.27 8.18
CA ILE A 101 9.87 4.38 7.24
C ILE A 101 10.70 4.08 5.99
N ASP A 102 10.21 4.51 4.84
CA ASP A 102 10.82 4.34 3.52
C ASP A 102 10.82 2.94 2.94
N VAL A 103 10.32 1.94 3.67
CA VAL A 103 10.10 0.60 3.13
C VAL A 103 9.03 0.65 2.03
N MET A 104 9.29 -0.05 0.92
CA MET A 104 8.34 -0.21 -0.18
C MET A 104 7.40 -1.38 0.09
N ILE A 105 6.10 -1.10 0.04
CA ILE A 105 5.00 -2.05 0.17
C ILE A 105 4.31 -2.19 -1.20
N LEU A 106 4.01 -3.42 -1.58
CA LEU A 106 3.35 -3.74 -2.83
C LEU A 106 2.02 -4.42 -2.53
N LEU A 107 0.93 -3.83 -3.00
CA LEU A 107 -0.40 -4.43 -2.96
C LEU A 107 -0.66 -5.19 -4.27
N PHE A 108 -0.96 -6.48 -4.14
CA PHE A 108 -1.51 -7.27 -5.24
C PHE A 108 -3.01 -7.09 -5.30
N GLN A 109 -3.49 -6.20 -6.18
CA GLN A 109 -4.92 -5.94 -6.28
C GLN A 109 -5.64 -7.01 -7.09
N ASN A 110 -5.07 -7.37 -8.24
CA ASN A 110 -5.57 -8.44 -9.09
C ASN A 110 -4.41 -9.08 -9.88
N ARG A 111 -4.70 -10.10 -10.68
CA ARG A 111 -3.70 -10.69 -11.56
C ARG A 111 -3.17 -9.63 -12.53
N GLY A 112 -1.85 -9.45 -12.53
CA GLY A 112 -1.19 -8.50 -13.42
C GLY A 112 -1.35 -7.03 -13.01
N ILE A 113 -1.86 -6.75 -11.81
CA ILE A 113 -2.05 -5.38 -11.30
C ILE A 113 -1.44 -5.27 -9.91
N ASP A 114 -0.33 -4.54 -9.86
CA ASP A 114 0.44 -4.29 -8.64
C ASP A 114 0.43 -2.80 -8.31
N CYS A 115 0.09 -2.42 -7.08
CA CYS A 115 0.24 -1.04 -6.60
C CYS A 115 1.43 -0.92 -5.66
N TYR A 116 2.23 0.13 -5.81
CA TYR A 116 3.44 0.38 -5.05
C TYR A 116 3.23 1.57 -4.12
N GLY A 117 3.51 1.38 -2.83
CA GLY A 117 3.46 2.43 -1.81
C GLY A 117 4.75 2.47 -1.00
N ARG A 118 5.21 3.66 -0.61
CA ARG A 118 6.34 3.84 0.32
C ARG A 118 5.80 4.21 1.70
N VAL A 119 6.28 3.56 2.75
CA VAL A 119 5.95 3.93 4.14
C VAL A 119 6.44 5.33 4.44
N LEU A 120 5.55 6.21 4.90
CA LEU A 120 5.88 7.61 5.21
C LEU A 120 6.06 7.85 6.71
N ARG A 121 5.08 7.43 7.50
CA ARG A 121 5.06 7.67 8.94
C ARG A 121 4.24 6.62 9.66
N PHE A 122 4.63 6.37 10.90
CA PHE A 122 3.85 5.63 11.88
C PHE A 122 2.68 6.50 12.38
N ILE A 123 1.50 5.89 12.58
CA ILE A 123 0.31 6.58 13.09
C ILE A 123 -0.02 6.10 14.51
N VAL A 124 -0.43 4.84 14.67
CA VAL A 124 -0.75 4.24 15.97
C VAL A 124 -0.40 2.75 15.94
N SER A 125 -0.32 2.12 17.12
CA SER A 125 -0.29 0.66 17.25
C SER A 125 -1.19 0.17 18.38
N ASP A 126 -1.78 -1.01 18.19
CA ASP A 126 -2.35 -1.79 19.29
C ASP A 126 -1.31 -2.82 19.79
N GLY A 127 -1.74 -3.81 20.57
CA GLY A 127 -0.86 -4.85 21.08
C GLY A 127 -0.34 -5.86 20.03
N LEU A 128 -0.91 -5.87 18.82
CA LEU A 128 -0.67 -6.86 17.78
C LEU A 128 -0.28 -6.26 16.43
N ASN A 129 -0.74 -5.05 16.13
CA ASN A 129 -0.64 -4.40 14.83
C ASN A 129 -0.23 -2.94 14.97
N ALA A 130 0.40 -2.42 13.93
CA ALA A 130 0.71 -1.01 13.75
C ALA A 130 0.08 -0.51 12.45
N LEU A 131 -0.43 0.72 12.48
CA LEU A 131 -0.96 1.42 11.32
C LEU A 131 0.08 2.45 10.85
N PHE A 132 0.44 2.35 9.57
CA PHE A 132 1.31 3.30 8.90
C PHE A 132 0.56 4.01 7.79
N GLN A 133 0.94 5.27 7.56
CA GLN A 133 0.55 5.99 6.35
C GLN A 133 1.58 5.72 5.26
N ILE A 134 1.10 5.46 4.04
CA ILE A 134 1.93 5.20 2.88
C ILE A 134 1.63 6.21 1.77
N LYS A 135 2.63 6.45 0.92
CA LYS A 135 2.54 7.29 -0.28
C LYS A 135 2.55 6.39 -1.51
N ILE A 136 1.48 6.44 -2.30
CA ILE A 136 1.39 5.68 -3.54
C ILE A 136 2.38 6.26 -4.56
N LYS A 137 3.21 5.37 -5.12
CA LYS A 137 4.26 5.68 -6.09
C LYS A 137 3.86 5.32 -7.51
N GLY A 138 2.99 4.34 -7.68
CA GLY A 138 2.52 3.95 -8.99
C GLY A 138 1.89 2.57 -9.01
N TRP A 139 1.55 2.16 -10.22
CA TRP A 139 0.97 0.87 -10.54
C TRP A 139 1.75 0.22 -11.67
N SER A 140 1.89 -1.10 -11.61
CA SER A 140 2.31 -1.91 -12.75
C SER A 140 1.09 -2.70 -13.21
N THR A 141 0.76 -2.58 -14.48
CA THR A 141 -0.13 -3.51 -15.19
C THR A 141 0.72 -4.55 -15.94
N ASP A 142 0.09 -5.55 -16.55
CA ASP A 142 0.78 -6.50 -17.45
C ASP A 142 1.44 -5.80 -18.66
N GLN A 143 1.04 -4.56 -18.95
CA GLN A 143 1.44 -3.84 -20.15
C GLN A 143 2.37 -2.67 -19.84
N ARG A 144 2.04 -1.89 -18.80
CA ARG A 144 2.64 -0.57 -18.58
C ARG A 144 2.78 -0.24 -17.10
N TRP A 145 3.55 0.82 -16.88
CA TRP A 145 3.69 1.44 -15.57
C TRP A 145 2.92 2.74 -15.54
N HIS A 146 2.27 3.00 -14.41
CA HIS A 146 1.45 4.17 -14.20
C HIS A 146 1.94 4.89 -12.96
N ALA A 147 2.02 6.22 -12.97
CA ALA A 147 2.35 7.00 -11.79
C ALA A 147 1.35 8.12 -11.60
N PRO A 148 0.97 8.43 -10.35
CA PRO A 148 0.11 9.58 -10.10
C PRO A 148 0.88 10.88 -10.37
N THR A 149 0.14 11.89 -10.84
CA THR A 149 0.64 13.28 -10.96
C THR A 149 0.67 14.00 -9.62
N THR A 150 -0.09 13.52 -8.64
CA THR A 150 -0.27 14.10 -7.31
C THR A 150 0.17 13.14 -6.20
N HIS A 151 0.26 13.64 -4.96
CA HIS A 151 0.60 12.83 -3.80
C HIS A 151 -0.59 12.03 -3.30
N ILE A 152 -0.74 10.78 -3.72
CA ILE A 152 -1.84 9.94 -3.24
C ILE A 152 -1.41 9.19 -1.98
N LEU A 153 -2.26 9.22 -0.96
CA LEU A 153 -2.03 8.59 0.33
C LEU A 153 -2.89 7.35 0.47
N ALA A 154 -2.37 6.38 1.20
CA ALA A 154 -3.11 5.20 1.65
C ALA A 154 -2.57 4.77 3.02
N TYR A 155 -3.06 3.67 3.55
CA TYR A 155 -2.64 3.17 4.85
C TYR A 155 -2.32 1.68 4.77
N VAL A 156 -1.42 1.22 5.64
CA VAL A 156 -1.11 -0.21 5.77
C VAL A 156 -1.13 -0.62 7.23
N VAL A 157 -1.83 -1.70 7.53
CA VAL A 157 -1.80 -2.39 8.82
C VAL A 157 -0.73 -3.47 8.74
N VAL A 158 0.18 -3.45 9.70
CA VAL A 158 1.40 -4.26 9.75
C VAL A 158 1.43 -4.99 11.09
N PRO A 159 1.70 -6.31 11.13
CA PRO A 159 1.93 -7.01 12.38
C PRO A 159 3.08 -6.36 13.17
N LEU A 160 2.89 -6.16 14.48
CA LEU A 160 3.85 -5.43 15.31
C LEU A 160 5.23 -6.11 15.35
N GLU A 161 5.27 -7.43 15.25
CA GLU A 161 6.50 -8.23 15.16
C GLU A 161 7.33 -7.97 13.90
N ARG A 162 6.69 -7.45 12.83
CA ARG A 162 7.36 -7.04 11.59
C ARG A 162 7.91 -5.61 11.68
N CYS A 163 7.57 -4.84 12.71
CA CYS A 163 8.02 -3.46 12.84
C CYS A 163 9.41 -3.42 13.51
N THR A 164 10.33 -2.60 12.99
CA THR A 164 11.66 -2.42 13.62
C THR A 164 12.03 -0.95 13.80
N GLY A 165 13.18 -0.68 14.40
CA GLY A 165 13.79 0.65 14.40
C GLY A 165 13.01 1.69 15.20
N PRO A 166 13.04 2.97 14.77
CA PRO A 166 12.33 4.07 15.42
C PRO A 166 10.81 3.85 15.45
N ALA A 167 10.23 3.21 14.44
CA ALA A 167 8.81 2.88 14.42
C ALA A 167 8.42 2.00 15.61
N HIS A 168 9.23 0.99 15.96
CA HIS A 168 8.99 0.14 17.13
C HIS A 168 9.06 0.92 18.45
N ALA A 169 9.96 1.90 18.57
CA ALA A 169 10.03 2.77 19.74
C ALA A 169 8.78 3.67 19.87
N MET A 170 8.24 4.15 18.74
CA MET A 170 7.00 4.93 18.71
C MET A 170 5.76 4.06 19.00
N CYS A 171 5.81 2.76 18.69
CA CYS A 171 4.74 1.79 19.00
C CYS A 171 4.54 1.54 20.51
N GLN A 172 5.40 2.08 21.38
CA GLN A 172 5.20 1.99 22.83
C GLN A 172 4.02 2.85 23.31
N GLY A 173 3.64 3.88 22.55
CA GLY A 173 2.39 4.61 22.73
C GLY A 173 1.21 3.77 22.26
N ARG A 174 0.55 3.08 23.18
CA ARG A 174 -0.57 2.18 22.84
C ARG A 174 -1.81 2.97 22.45
N PHE A 175 -2.43 2.53 21.37
CA PHE A 175 -3.82 2.83 21.03
C PHE A 175 -4.73 2.17 22.08
N LEU A 176 -5.45 2.97 22.85
CA LEU A 176 -6.28 2.53 23.99
C LEU A 176 -7.75 2.33 23.62
N VAL A 177 -8.04 1.98 22.37
CA VAL A 177 -9.43 1.69 21.95
C VAL A 177 -9.72 0.21 22.20
N GLU A 178 -10.94 -0.08 22.63
CA GLU A 178 -11.38 -1.45 22.97
C GLU A 178 -11.45 -2.38 21.74
N ALA A 179 -11.61 -1.81 20.54
CA ALA A 179 -11.68 -2.53 19.28
C ALA A 179 -10.28 -2.82 18.70
N PRO A 180 -10.08 -3.96 18.01
CA PRO A 180 -8.86 -4.24 17.28
C PRO A 180 -8.55 -3.13 16.25
N LEU A 181 -7.27 -2.74 16.13
CA LEU A 181 -6.86 -1.62 15.29
C LEU A 181 -7.31 -1.77 13.83
N LEU A 182 -7.29 -3.00 13.31
CA LEU A 182 -7.72 -3.28 11.94
C LEU A 182 -9.19 -2.92 11.70
N GLU A 183 -10.08 -3.35 12.60
CA GLU A 183 -11.52 -3.06 12.50
C GLU A 183 -11.77 -1.55 12.69
N HIS A 184 -11.09 -0.95 13.67
CA HIS A 184 -11.18 0.48 13.91
C HIS A 184 -10.73 1.30 12.70
N ALA A 185 -9.64 0.91 12.04
CA ALA A 185 -9.14 1.61 10.85
C ALA A 185 -10.17 1.63 9.71
N PHE A 186 -10.83 0.51 9.42
CA PHE A 186 -11.88 0.49 8.38
C PHE A 186 -13.10 1.32 8.76
N LYS A 187 -13.51 1.30 10.03
CA LYS A 187 -14.60 2.16 10.53
C LYS A 187 -14.23 3.64 10.42
N ALA A 188 -13.02 4.00 10.86
CA ALA A 188 -12.46 5.34 10.76
C ALA A 188 -12.40 5.82 9.30
N ALA A 189 -11.99 4.96 8.37
CA ALA A 189 -11.95 5.28 6.95
C ALA A 189 -13.32 5.63 6.37
N LYS A 190 -14.37 4.88 6.75
CA LYS A 190 -15.75 5.17 6.35
C LYS A 190 -16.24 6.50 6.93
N VAL A 191 -16.06 6.71 8.23
CA VAL A 191 -16.48 7.95 8.91
C VAL A 191 -15.76 9.18 8.34
N ALA A 192 -14.44 9.09 8.17
CA ALA A 192 -13.66 10.18 7.59
C ALA A 192 -14.03 10.45 6.12
N HIS A 193 -14.40 9.42 5.36
CA HIS A 193 -14.84 9.54 3.97
C HIS A 193 -16.18 10.26 3.89
N ASP A 194 -17.19 9.79 4.63
CA ASP A 194 -18.51 10.41 4.71
C ASP A 194 -18.41 11.90 5.12
N HIS A 195 -17.53 12.22 6.08
CA HIS A 195 -17.30 13.59 6.53
C HIS A 195 -16.61 14.45 5.45
N ALA A 196 -15.61 13.90 4.75
CA ALA A 196 -14.89 14.58 3.68
C ALA A 196 -15.72 14.80 2.40
N GLU A 197 -16.73 13.95 2.15
CA GLU A 197 -17.67 14.12 1.03
C GLU A 197 -18.82 15.08 1.35
N ARG A 198 -19.44 14.96 2.52
CA ARG A 198 -20.71 15.65 2.82
C ARG A 198 -20.57 16.96 3.59
N GLU A 199 -19.35 17.37 3.95
CA GLU A 199 -19.10 18.51 4.84
C GLU A 199 -19.98 18.41 6.10
N CYS A 200 -19.98 17.24 6.75
CA CYS A 200 -20.92 16.94 7.82
C CYS A 200 -20.77 17.91 9.00
N ALA A 201 -21.89 18.41 9.53
CA ALA A 201 -21.89 19.33 10.67
C ALA A 201 -21.52 18.65 11.99
N GLU A 202 -21.65 17.31 12.07
CA GLU A 202 -21.21 16.54 13.22
C GLU A 202 -19.68 16.49 13.25
N GLY A 203 -19.09 16.79 14.41
CA GLY A 203 -17.64 16.75 14.59
C GLY A 203 -17.07 15.36 14.31
N LEU A 204 -15.87 15.33 13.73
CA LEU A 204 -15.12 14.09 13.55
C LEU A 204 -14.84 13.45 14.92
N PRO A 205 -14.91 12.11 15.06
CA PRO A 205 -14.47 11.44 16.27
C PRO A 205 -13.06 11.89 16.70
N ASP A 206 -12.89 12.13 18.00
CA ASP A 206 -11.61 12.51 18.60
C ASP A 206 -10.72 11.26 18.78
N ASP A 207 -10.30 10.69 17.66
CA ASP A 207 -9.32 9.62 17.61
C ASP A 207 -8.30 9.83 16.51
N ARG A 208 -7.04 9.49 16.82
CA ARG A 208 -5.89 9.78 15.96
C ARG A 208 -5.97 9.08 14.60
N VAL A 209 -6.61 7.92 14.51
CA VAL A 209 -6.74 7.15 13.26
C VAL A 209 -7.70 7.88 12.32
N THR A 210 -8.89 8.23 12.81
CA THR A 210 -9.90 8.96 12.03
C THR A 210 -9.38 10.34 11.61
N GLU A 211 -8.75 11.09 12.53
CA GLU A 211 -8.14 12.39 12.23
C GLU A 211 -7.09 12.28 11.11
N THR A 212 -6.17 11.32 11.22
CA THR A 212 -5.12 11.12 10.21
C THR A 212 -5.70 10.75 8.85
N ILE A 213 -6.70 9.87 8.81
CA ILE A 213 -7.34 9.48 7.55
C ILE A 213 -8.05 10.68 6.91
N PHE A 214 -8.76 11.47 7.72
CA PHE A 214 -9.41 12.70 7.28
C PHE A 214 -8.42 13.73 6.75
N GLU A 215 -7.31 13.99 7.46
CA GLU A 215 -6.20 14.81 6.97
C GLU A 215 -5.69 14.32 5.60
N GLY A 216 -5.62 13.00 5.40
CA GLY A 216 -5.24 12.39 4.13
C GLY A 216 -6.19 12.74 2.99
N TYR A 217 -7.51 12.69 3.22
CA TYR A 217 -8.51 13.10 2.23
C TYR A 217 -8.44 14.61 1.92
N MET A 218 -8.18 15.44 2.92
CA MET A 218 -8.04 16.89 2.75
C MET A 218 -6.75 17.25 2.00
N ALA A 219 -5.66 16.51 2.26
CA ALA A 219 -4.38 16.71 1.58
C ALA A 219 -4.43 16.27 0.11
N ASN A 220 -5.18 15.21 -0.21
CA ASN A 220 -5.43 14.82 -1.59
C ASN A 220 -6.81 14.16 -1.76
N ARG A 221 -7.70 14.84 -2.49
CA ARG A 221 -9.06 14.36 -2.80
C ARG A 221 -9.08 13.11 -3.67
N ASP A 222 -8.03 12.78 -4.42
CA ASP A 222 -7.94 11.54 -5.21
C ASP A 222 -8.05 10.30 -4.33
N THR A 223 -7.68 10.43 -3.06
CA THR A 223 -7.81 9.38 -2.04
C THR A 223 -9.27 9.01 -1.76
N LEU A 224 -10.24 9.91 -2.02
CA LEU A 224 -11.67 9.64 -1.84
C LEU A 224 -12.22 8.59 -2.81
N TYR A 225 -11.53 8.34 -3.93
CA TYR A 225 -11.92 7.34 -4.92
C TYR A 225 -11.49 5.91 -4.55
N PHE A 226 -10.74 5.75 -3.45
CA PHE A 226 -10.33 4.44 -2.96
C PHE A 226 -11.48 3.80 -2.19
N ASN A 227 -11.56 2.47 -2.27
CA ASN A 227 -12.55 1.73 -1.51
C ASN A 227 -12.22 1.79 -0.01
N THR A 228 -13.20 2.16 0.81
CA THR A 228 -13.05 2.20 2.28
C THR A 228 -13.25 0.84 2.94
N GLU A 229 -13.65 -0.18 2.17
CA GLU A 229 -13.80 -1.55 2.66
C GLU A 229 -12.54 -2.39 2.47
N MET A 230 -12.54 -3.57 3.10
CA MET A 230 -11.49 -4.56 2.91
C MET A 230 -11.52 -5.10 1.46
N GLY A 231 -10.43 -4.85 0.73
CA GLY A 231 -10.20 -5.42 -0.60
C GLY A 231 -9.86 -6.91 -0.55
N THR A 232 -9.84 -7.54 -1.72
CA THR A 232 -9.41 -8.95 -1.89
C THR A 232 -7.90 -9.11 -2.10
N GLY A 233 -7.19 -8.00 -2.27
CA GLY A 233 -5.76 -7.96 -2.44
C GLY A 233 -4.99 -8.19 -1.15
N CYS A 234 -3.70 -8.48 -1.29
CA CYS A 234 -2.81 -8.68 -0.16
C CYS A 234 -1.51 -7.89 -0.38
N ALA A 235 -1.01 -7.25 0.67
CA ALA A 235 0.17 -6.41 0.60
C ALA A 235 1.42 -7.14 1.10
N PHE A 236 2.57 -6.85 0.53
CA PHE A 236 3.85 -7.47 0.86
C PHE A 236 4.95 -6.42 0.87
N ALA A 237 5.99 -6.61 1.67
CA ALA A 237 7.20 -5.82 1.50
C ALA A 237 7.88 -6.20 0.18
N GLN A 238 8.45 -5.22 -0.53
CA GLN A 238 9.11 -5.46 -1.82
C GLN A 238 10.21 -6.52 -1.73
N ASP A 239 10.97 -6.50 -0.64
CA ASP A 239 12.11 -7.39 -0.46
C ASP A 239 11.69 -8.84 -0.18
N ASP A 240 10.51 -9.06 0.42
CA ASP A 240 10.00 -10.42 0.63
C ASP A 240 9.69 -11.11 -0.71
N LEU A 241 9.23 -10.34 -1.69
CA LEU A 241 8.86 -10.87 -3.01
C LEU A 241 10.08 -11.28 -3.83
N SER A 242 11.10 -10.42 -3.83
CA SER A 242 12.35 -10.66 -4.56
C SER A 242 13.12 -11.84 -3.95
N ALA A 243 13.18 -11.91 -2.62
CA ALA A 243 13.94 -12.94 -1.92
C ALA A 243 13.21 -14.29 -1.85
N LYS A 244 11.92 -14.30 -1.50
CA LYS A 244 11.19 -15.54 -1.15
C LYS A 244 10.28 -16.05 -2.26
N MET A 245 9.51 -15.17 -2.88
CA MET A 245 8.46 -15.60 -3.80
C MET A 245 8.93 -15.82 -5.23
N ARG A 246 10.12 -15.33 -5.61
CA ARG A 246 10.68 -15.41 -6.98
C ARG A 246 9.67 -14.99 -8.06
N ALA A 247 8.74 -14.12 -7.70
CA ALA A 247 7.71 -13.66 -8.61
C ALA A 247 8.40 -12.83 -9.70
N ARG A 248 8.32 -13.27 -10.95
CA ARG A 248 8.76 -12.47 -12.10
C ARG A 248 7.78 -11.31 -12.23
N ARG A 249 8.16 -10.15 -11.69
CA ARG A 249 7.44 -8.89 -11.91
C ARG A 249 7.93 -8.24 -13.19
N GLY A 250 7.09 -7.39 -13.76
CA GLY A 250 7.50 -6.45 -14.78
C GLY A 250 8.70 -5.64 -14.28
N ILE A 251 9.73 -5.49 -15.11
CA ILE A 251 10.87 -4.64 -14.77
C ILE A 251 10.35 -3.20 -14.76
N ALA A 252 10.56 -2.49 -13.66
CA ALA A 252 10.24 -1.07 -13.58
C ALA A 252 10.99 -0.32 -14.70
N PRO A 253 10.35 0.64 -15.39
CA PRO A 253 11.01 1.31 -16.48
C PRO A 253 12.16 2.16 -15.93
N PRO A 254 13.22 2.41 -16.71
CA PRO A 254 14.41 3.12 -16.22
C PRO A 254 14.14 4.55 -15.69
N ASP A 255 13.00 5.12 -16.05
CA ASP A 255 12.56 6.44 -15.62
C ASP A 255 11.59 6.42 -14.42
N PHE A 256 11.25 5.23 -13.90
CA PHE A 256 10.52 5.07 -12.64
C PHE A 256 11.46 5.25 -11.45
N ASN A 257 11.20 6.25 -10.63
CA ASN A 257 11.93 6.51 -9.41
C ASN A 257 11.00 6.39 -8.19
N PRO A 258 10.86 5.19 -7.59
CA PRO A 258 10.00 5.00 -6.42
C PRO A 258 10.52 5.72 -5.17
N THR A 259 11.81 6.04 -5.13
CA THR A 259 12.45 6.72 -3.99
C THR A 259 12.34 8.24 -4.07
N ALA A 260 11.85 8.81 -5.17
CA ALA A 260 11.61 10.26 -5.25
C ALA A 260 10.57 10.70 -4.21
N ASP A 261 10.79 11.85 -3.58
CA ASP A 261 9.90 12.31 -2.50
C ASP A 261 8.61 12.94 -3.03
N SER A 262 8.65 13.50 -4.24
CA SER A 262 7.53 14.14 -4.95
C SER A 262 7.24 13.52 -6.31
N PRO A 263 5.98 13.51 -6.76
CA PRO A 263 5.62 13.16 -8.12
C PRO A 263 6.14 14.22 -9.12
N PRO A 264 6.23 13.89 -10.42
CA PRO A 264 5.90 12.58 -10.98
C PRO A 264 7.01 11.55 -10.72
N TYR A 265 6.63 10.32 -10.39
CA TYR A 265 7.57 9.22 -10.17
C TYR A 265 8.02 8.55 -11.48
N LEU A 266 7.42 8.94 -12.60
CA LEU A 266 7.87 8.66 -13.96
C LEU A 266 8.31 9.98 -14.60
N ARG A 267 9.48 10.02 -15.23
CA ARG A 267 9.99 11.26 -15.84
C ARG A 267 9.31 11.62 -17.17
N ARG A 268 8.66 10.68 -17.84
CA ARG A 268 8.02 10.90 -19.15
C ARG A 268 6.59 11.42 -18.98
N ALA A 269 6.25 12.41 -19.79
CA ALA A 269 4.90 12.95 -19.89
C ALA A 269 4.01 11.99 -20.68
N PRO A 270 2.73 11.81 -20.29
CA PRO A 270 1.81 10.90 -20.96
C PRO A 270 1.37 11.47 -22.31
N ASP A 271 1.09 10.57 -23.24
CA ASP A 271 0.07 10.82 -24.26
C ASP A 271 -1.26 10.26 -23.73
N TYR A 272 -2.27 11.11 -23.59
CA TYR A 272 -3.62 10.75 -23.13
C TYR A 272 -4.21 9.56 -23.91
N TYR A 273 -3.93 9.50 -25.21
CA TYR A 273 -4.39 8.43 -26.09
C TYR A 273 -3.88 7.05 -25.62
N GLU A 274 -2.68 7.00 -25.07
CA GLU A 274 -2.07 5.75 -24.62
C GLU A 274 -2.73 5.17 -23.36
N LEU A 275 -3.19 6.01 -22.43
CA LEU A 275 -3.92 5.54 -21.24
C LEU A 275 -5.20 4.80 -21.63
N CYS A 276 -5.97 5.37 -22.56
CA CYS A 276 -7.21 4.75 -23.05
C CYS A 276 -6.97 3.42 -23.77
N LEU A 277 -5.86 3.29 -24.50
CA LEU A 277 -5.50 2.04 -25.16
C LEU A 277 -5.09 0.95 -24.16
N ASP A 278 -4.33 1.31 -23.13
CA ASP A 278 -3.80 0.36 -22.14
C ASP A 278 -4.92 -0.32 -21.33
N LEU A 279 -5.92 0.47 -20.92
CA LEU A 279 -7.04 -0.02 -20.12
C LEU A 279 -7.94 -1.00 -20.88
N ARG A 280 -8.08 -0.80 -22.20
CA ARG A 280 -8.84 -1.72 -23.06
C ARG A 280 -8.23 -3.11 -23.12
N ALA A 281 -6.92 -3.19 -22.99
CA ALA A 281 -6.21 -4.45 -23.12
C ALA A 281 -5.97 -5.14 -21.77
N THR A 282 -6.24 -4.47 -20.64
CA THR A 282 -6.14 -5.02 -19.28
C THR A 282 -7.49 -5.41 -18.66
N GLY A 283 -8.61 -4.90 -19.17
CA GLY A 283 -9.95 -5.31 -18.73
C GLY A 283 -10.39 -6.69 -19.29
N PRO A 284 -11.25 -7.45 -18.59
CA PRO A 284 -12.03 -8.49 -19.26
C PRO A 284 -12.85 -7.83 -20.37
N ALA A 285 -13.02 -8.49 -21.52
CA ALA A 285 -13.83 -8.00 -22.63
C ALA A 285 -15.29 -7.78 -22.20
N ALA A 286 -15.55 -6.66 -21.56
CA ALA A 286 -16.87 -6.13 -21.27
C ALA A 286 -17.07 -4.98 -22.26
N ASP A 287 -18.15 -5.05 -23.04
CA ASP A 287 -18.55 -4.04 -24.01
C ASP A 287 -18.74 -2.68 -23.33
N VAL A 288 -17.66 -1.89 -23.27
CA VAL A 288 -17.73 -0.48 -22.89
C VAL A 288 -18.20 0.28 -24.12
N VAL A 289 -19.51 0.50 -24.21
CA VAL A 289 -20.12 1.44 -25.15
C VAL A 289 -19.69 2.85 -24.74
N TRP A 290 -18.83 3.48 -25.54
CA TRP A 290 -18.46 4.88 -25.35
C TRP A 290 -19.49 5.77 -26.04
N ILE A 291 -20.16 6.61 -25.26
CA ILE A 291 -20.87 7.78 -25.77
C ILE A 291 -19.81 8.83 -26.09
N ASN A 292 -19.50 8.99 -27.38
CA ASN A 292 -18.65 10.06 -27.88
C ASN A 292 -19.44 11.39 -27.90
N ASP A 293 -19.59 12.05 -26.75
CA ASP A 293 -20.05 13.43 -26.71
C ASP A 293 -18.88 14.38 -26.41
N PHE A 294 -18.13 14.69 -27.45
CA PHE A 294 -17.32 15.90 -27.53
C PHE A 294 -17.72 16.67 -28.79
N SER A 295 -18.87 17.36 -28.74
CA SER A 295 -19.09 18.54 -29.55
C SER A 295 -18.86 19.77 -28.69
N ILE A 296 -17.62 20.27 -28.69
CA ILE A 296 -17.37 21.66 -28.30
C ILE A 296 -17.85 22.50 -29.48
N SER A 297 -19.11 22.94 -29.44
CA SER A 297 -19.60 23.96 -30.37
C SER A 297 -18.95 25.29 -30.02
N SER A 298 -17.83 25.59 -30.67
CA SER A 298 -17.34 26.94 -30.82
C SER A 298 -18.26 27.68 -31.80
N SER A 299 -19.16 28.51 -31.29
CA SER A 299 -19.87 29.45 -32.14
C SER A 299 -20.10 30.79 -31.44
N VAL A 300 -19.25 31.74 -31.84
CA VAL A 300 -19.57 33.14 -32.19
C VAL A 300 -19.68 34.15 -31.04
N LEU A 301 -18.56 34.84 -30.84
CA LEU A 301 -18.51 36.29 -30.63
C LEU A 301 -18.95 37.01 -31.91
N ALA A 302 -20.04 37.78 -31.84
CA ALA A 302 -20.34 38.98 -32.64
C ALA A 302 -21.68 39.53 -32.11
N GLY A 303 -21.73 40.67 -31.43
CA GLY A 303 -21.57 41.97 -32.06
C GLY A 303 -22.32 43.00 -31.21
N SER A 304 -21.75 44.20 -31.15
CA SER A 304 -22.18 45.35 -30.36
C SER A 304 -23.53 45.93 -30.79
N ARG A 305 -24.37 46.33 -29.82
CA ARG A 305 -24.89 47.69 -29.59
C ARG A 305 -25.75 47.73 -28.33
#